data_AF-A0A6C0HHF6-F1
#
_entry.id   AF-A0A6C0HHF6-F1
#
_cell.length_a   1.000
_cell.length_b   1.000
_cell.length_c   1.000
_cell.angle_alpha   90.00
_cell.angle_beta   90.00
_cell.angle_gamma   90.00
#
_symmetry.space_group_name_H-M   'P 1'
#
loop_
_entity.id
_entity.type
_entity.pdbx_description
1 polymer ?
#
loop_
_entity_poly.entity_id
_entity_poly.type
_entity_poly.pdbx_seq_one_letter_code
_entity_poly.pdbx_strand_id
1 'polypeptide(L)'
;MGIPSYFAYIIKNHAHILSTLHFQKNVARTPFSKLYMDCNSIIYDAFHNLEKLESYQTMDMSEIERYIIADVIANIKKYIHFINPSNTIYIAFDGVAPFAKMEQQRTRRYKSQHLSTLPFITNKSRWNTASITPGTNFMNTLSSQIAHEFEHKYAAYGVKQIIVSGSNVPGEGEHKMYEHLRANSNIHDNVAIYGLDSDLIMLSIFHTIYCYNIYIFREAIVFGDTKTHKYSNPADSKLPLFLNVHKFMKSISKEMACDNFYDKYRVFDYVFLCFFLGNDFLPHFPAANIRTHGIQVLLDTYRKVVAKPGQYLITRNGEQIIWKNVNILVKELAKNEHTLLLQEYDLRDKWDKRQWPETTPKEKEELINNSPVIFRAEEKYIAPKDAHWETRYYNALFHKPENTDDTLFVKMVSTNYLEGLEWVFKYYTKGCPDWKWKYNYHYPPLFADLIKYVPHFASEFIVPNTSIPFSPYVQLSYVLPPEQLCLLPESIRTYLFATYPELTSKMEFQWAFCRYFWEAHNTNNPFSLEKMESLQRELPRLIV
;
A
#
# COMPACT_ATOMS: atom_id res chain seq x y z
N MET A 1 -5.49 0.53 2.94
CA MET A 1 -6.31 -0.71 2.77
C MET A 1 -5.87 -1.78 3.75
N GLY A 2 -6.78 -2.67 4.15
CA GLY A 2 -6.34 -4.00 4.54
C GLY A 2 -5.80 -4.73 3.31
N ILE A 3 -4.55 -4.50 2.92
CA ILE A 3 -3.85 -5.22 1.83
C ILE A 3 -4.07 -6.74 1.95
N PRO A 4 -3.97 -7.34 3.17
CA PRO A 4 -4.34 -8.74 3.36
C PRO A 4 -5.82 -9.05 3.14
N SER A 5 -6.72 -8.11 3.44
CA SER A 5 -8.17 -8.29 3.31
C SER A 5 -8.64 -8.27 1.86
N TYR A 6 -8.09 -7.41 1.01
CA TYR A 6 -8.39 -7.41 -0.42
C TYR A 6 -7.85 -8.68 -1.09
N PHE A 7 -6.62 -9.07 -0.77
CA PHE A 7 -6.07 -10.32 -1.29
C PHE A 7 -6.88 -11.54 -0.83
N ALA A 8 -7.23 -11.61 0.47
CA ALA A 8 -8.10 -12.67 1.00
C ALA A 8 -9.46 -12.70 0.30
N TYR A 9 -10.05 -11.55 -0.02
CA TYR A 9 -11.27 -11.46 -0.83
C TYR A 9 -11.06 -12.12 -2.19
N ILE A 10 -9.97 -11.80 -2.89
CA ILE A 10 -9.67 -12.39 -4.20
C ILE A 10 -9.51 -13.90 -4.11
N ILE A 11 -8.73 -14.40 -3.14
CA ILE A 11 -8.50 -15.84 -3.00
C ILE A 11 -9.81 -16.57 -2.73
N LYS A 12 -10.65 -16.02 -1.85
CA LYS A 12 -11.94 -16.61 -1.49
C LYS A 12 -12.92 -16.66 -2.65
N ASN A 13 -13.02 -15.59 -3.46
CA ASN A 13 -14.06 -15.45 -4.49
C ASN A 13 -13.58 -15.82 -5.90
N HIS A 14 -12.26 -15.86 -6.14
CA HIS A 14 -11.68 -16.03 -7.48
C HIS A 14 -10.53 -17.04 -7.52
N ALA A 15 -10.51 -18.06 -6.66
CA ALA A 15 -9.42 -19.05 -6.56
C ALA A 15 -8.96 -19.67 -7.91
N HIS A 16 -9.84 -19.77 -8.91
CA HIS A 16 -9.54 -20.33 -10.24
C HIS A 16 -8.54 -19.50 -11.09
N ILE A 17 -8.22 -18.27 -10.67
CA ILE A 17 -7.22 -17.43 -11.33
C ILE A 17 -5.79 -17.83 -10.94
N LEU A 18 -5.64 -18.62 -9.86
CA LEU A 18 -4.37 -19.05 -9.30
C LEU A 18 -3.88 -20.32 -9.97
N SER A 19 -2.56 -20.46 -10.02
CA SER A 19 -1.90 -21.63 -10.59
C SER A 19 -0.52 -21.83 -9.95
N THR A 20 -0.03 -23.06 -9.92
CA THR A 20 1.28 -23.37 -9.35
C THR A 20 2.41 -23.09 -10.35
N LEU A 21 3.63 -22.90 -9.84
CA LEU A 21 4.83 -22.88 -10.69
C LEU A 21 4.93 -24.13 -11.59
N HIS A 22 4.63 -25.31 -11.02
CA HIS A 22 4.61 -26.56 -11.78
C HIS A 22 3.63 -26.49 -12.97
N PHE A 23 2.41 -26.01 -12.74
CA PHE A 23 1.43 -25.84 -13.80
C PHE A 23 1.96 -24.88 -14.88
N GLN A 24 2.51 -23.73 -14.48
CA GLN A 24 3.03 -22.75 -15.43
C GLN A 24 4.18 -23.30 -16.28
N LYS A 25 5.12 -24.02 -15.68
CA LYS A 25 6.29 -24.57 -16.39
C LYS A 25 6.00 -25.82 -17.21
N ASN A 26 5.29 -26.79 -16.62
CA ASN A 26 5.22 -28.14 -17.19
C ASN A 26 3.94 -28.39 -17.98
N VAL A 27 2.83 -27.78 -17.55
CA VAL A 27 1.50 -28.00 -18.15
C VAL A 27 1.18 -26.91 -19.17
N ALA A 28 1.10 -25.66 -18.71
CA ALA A 28 0.84 -24.51 -19.58
C ALA A 28 2.04 -24.15 -20.45
N ARG A 29 3.26 -24.50 -20.00
CA ARG A 29 4.54 -24.18 -20.66
C ARG A 29 4.65 -22.70 -21.02
N THR A 30 4.19 -21.83 -20.12
CA THR A 30 4.14 -20.37 -20.33
C THR A 30 5.58 -19.84 -20.42
N PRO A 31 6.03 -19.33 -21.59
CA PRO A 31 7.37 -18.79 -21.72
C PRO A 31 7.37 -17.34 -21.22
N PHE A 32 8.05 -17.05 -20.12
CA PHE A 32 8.17 -15.67 -19.62
C PHE A 32 9.28 -14.94 -20.37
N SER A 33 8.98 -13.77 -20.94
CA SER A 33 10.00 -12.92 -21.57
C SER A 33 10.60 -11.95 -20.55
N LYS A 34 9.80 -11.48 -19.59
CA LYS A 34 10.22 -10.47 -18.61
C LYS A 34 9.90 -10.92 -17.19
N LEU A 35 10.83 -10.65 -16.27
CA LEU A 35 10.68 -10.79 -14.83
C LEU A 35 10.91 -9.44 -14.15
N TYR A 36 9.90 -8.96 -13.43
CA TYR A 36 9.98 -7.77 -12.58
C TYR A 36 9.86 -8.20 -11.12
N MET A 37 10.72 -7.71 -10.24
CA MET A 37 10.70 -8.08 -8.82
C MET A 37 10.75 -6.85 -7.92
N ASP A 38 9.72 -6.69 -7.09
CA ASP A 38 9.79 -5.87 -5.89
C ASP A 38 10.47 -6.66 -4.78
N CYS A 39 11.70 -6.30 -4.47
CA CYS A 39 12.56 -7.09 -3.59
C CYS A 39 12.49 -6.65 -2.12
N ASN A 40 11.69 -5.64 -1.76
CA ASN A 40 11.66 -5.15 -0.38
C ASN A 40 11.17 -6.22 0.61
N SER A 41 10.16 -7.02 0.24
CA SER A 41 9.71 -8.14 1.07
C SER A 41 10.78 -9.21 1.29
N ILE A 42 11.66 -9.42 0.31
CA ILE A 42 12.75 -10.41 0.39
C ILE A 42 13.72 -10.05 1.53
N ILE A 43 13.92 -8.76 1.81
CA ILE A 43 14.76 -8.30 2.93
C ILE A 43 14.13 -8.70 4.27
N TYR A 44 12.82 -8.51 4.41
CA TYR A 44 12.09 -8.92 5.62
C TYR A 44 12.11 -10.44 5.80
N ASP A 45 11.92 -11.21 4.72
CA ASP A 45 11.98 -12.68 4.78
C ASP A 45 13.38 -13.18 5.16
N ALA A 46 14.43 -12.61 4.56
CA ALA A 46 15.82 -12.92 4.91
C ALA A 46 16.09 -12.64 6.39
N PHE A 47 15.59 -11.52 6.90
CA PHE A 47 15.70 -11.18 8.31
C PHE A 47 14.96 -12.15 9.23
N HIS A 48 13.71 -12.48 8.93
CA HIS A 48 12.93 -13.44 9.72
C HIS A 48 13.47 -14.87 9.65
N ASN A 49 14.17 -15.23 8.58
CA ASN A 49 14.87 -16.51 8.49
C ASN A 49 16.13 -16.51 9.35
N LEU A 50 16.88 -15.40 9.37
CA LEU A 50 18.01 -15.21 10.27
C LEU A 50 17.61 -15.33 11.74
N GLU A 51 16.49 -14.71 12.15
CA GLU A 51 15.99 -14.76 13.53
C GLU A 51 15.70 -16.20 14.04
N LYS A 52 15.53 -17.16 13.12
CA LYS A 52 15.31 -18.58 13.46
C LYS A 52 16.60 -19.37 13.67
N LEU A 53 17.76 -18.79 13.32
CA LEU A 53 19.06 -19.47 13.46
C LEU A 53 19.55 -19.37 14.91
N GLU A 54 20.08 -20.47 15.44
CA GLU A 54 20.68 -20.50 16.78
C GLU A 54 21.86 -19.53 16.92
N SER A 55 22.65 -19.36 15.85
CA SER A 55 23.79 -18.46 15.80
C SER A 55 23.42 -16.97 15.79
N TYR A 56 22.16 -16.60 15.56
CA TYR A 56 21.73 -15.20 15.50
C TYR A 56 22.06 -14.43 16.79
N GLN A 57 21.99 -15.09 17.95
CA GLN A 57 22.26 -14.45 19.24
C GLN A 57 23.74 -14.10 19.45
N THR A 58 24.65 -14.75 18.74
CA THR A 58 26.10 -14.53 18.87
C THR A 58 26.68 -13.62 17.79
N MET A 59 25.95 -13.39 16.69
CA MET A 59 26.42 -12.55 15.59
C MET A 59 26.58 -11.07 15.99
N ASP A 60 27.57 -10.40 15.45
CA ASP A 60 27.65 -8.94 15.46
C ASP A 60 26.74 -8.30 14.39
N MET A 61 26.62 -6.97 14.39
CA MET A 61 25.74 -6.25 13.44
C MET A 61 26.21 -6.39 11.98
N SER A 62 27.52 -6.47 11.74
CA SER A 62 28.07 -6.63 10.40
C SER A 62 27.83 -8.03 9.86
N GLU A 63 27.93 -9.05 10.70
CA GLU A 63 27.56 -10.44 10.40
C GLU A 63 26.08 -10.56 10.05
N ILE A 64 25.20 -9.94 10.84
CA ILE A 64 23.75 -9.88 10.59
C ILE A 64 23.47 -9.27 9.21
N GLU A 65 24.01 -8.07 8.93
CA GLU A 65 23.74 -7.38 7.66
C GLU A 65 24.31 -8.13 6.46
N ARG A 66 25.52 -8.71 6.57
CA ARG A 66 26.10 -9.55 5.51
C ARG A 66 25.26 -10.79 5.24
N TYR A 67 24.73 -11.44 6.28
CA TYR A 67 23.85 -12.59 6.12
C TYR A 67 22.57 -12.20 5.38
N ILE A 68 21.90 -11.13 5.81
CA ILE A 68 20.66 -10.65 5.17
C ILE A 68 20.91 -10.35 3.68
N ILE A 69 21.97 -9.62 3.35
CA ILE A 69 22.31 -9.29 1.96
C ILE A 69 22.57 -10.56 1.13
N ALA A 70 23.33 -11.51 1.68
CA ALA A 70 23.63 -12.76 0.99
C ALA A 70 22.37 -13.60 0.73
N ASP A 71 21.46 -13.67 1.70
CA ASP A 71 20.19 -14.40 1.55
C ASP A 71 19.24 -13.70 0.56
N VAL A 72 19.21 -12.36 0.53
CA VAL A 72 18.47 -11.59 -0.48
C VAL A 72 18.98 -11.92 -1.88
N ILE A 73 20.30 -11.90 -2.10
CA ILE A 73 20.92 -12.27 -3.38
C ILE A 73 20.54 -13.71 -3.77
N ALA A 74 20.62 -14.65 -2.83
CA ALA A 74 20.29 -16.05 -3.08
C ALA A 74 18.82 -16.23 -3.47
N ASN A 75 17.89 -15.54 -2.81
CA ASN A 75 16.47 -15.59 -3.13
C ASN A 75 16.14 -14.97 -4.49
N ILE A 76 16.77 -13.85 -4.85
CA ILE A 76 16.64 -13.24 -6.18
C ILE A 76 17.11 -14.23 -7.27
N LYS A 77 18.29 -14.85 -7.11
CA LYS A 77 18.80 -15.88 -8.04
C LYS A 77 17.83 -17.05 -8.17
N LYS A 78 17.30 -17.51 -7.05
CA LYS A 78 16.29 -18.59 -7.01
C LYS A 78 15.05 -18.21 -7.81
N TYR A 79 14.53 -16.99 -7.68
CA TYR A 79 13.38 -16.54 -8.47
C TYR A 79 13.69 -16.40 -9.96
N ILE A 80 14.86 -15.87 -10.33
CA ILE A 80 15.29 -15.84 -11.73
C ILE A 80 15.33 -17.26 -12.32
N HIS A 81 15.88 -18.23 -11.59
CA HIS A 81 15.89 -19.63 -12.02
C HIS A 81 14.47 -20.24 -12.11
N PHE A 82 13.60 -19.92 -11.15
CA PHE A 82 12.20 -20.37 -11.17
C PHE A 82 11.42 -19.81 -12.33
N ILE A 83 11.66 -18.59 -12.76
CA ILE A 83 10.92 -17.98 -13.88
C ILE A 83 11.57 -18.30 -15.22
N ASN A 84 12.90 -18.36 -15.27
CA ASN A 84 13.70 -18.54 -16.47
C ASN A 84 13.30 -17.56 -17.61
N PRO A 85 13.37 -16.24 -17.37
CA PRO A 85 12.95 -15.24 -18.35
C PRO A 85 13.90 -15.21 -19.55
N SER A 86 13.39 -14.88 -20.74
CA SER A 86 14.19 -14.91 -21.98
C SER A 86 14.73 -13.56 -22.45
N ASN A 87 14.32 -12.44 -21.84
CA ASN A 87 14.63 -11.10 -22.36
C ASN A 87 15.05 -10.10 -21.29
N THR A 88 14.22 -9.84 -20.27
CA THR A 88 14.47 -8.77 -19.30
C THR A 88 14.33 -9.28 -17.87
N ILE A 89 15.27 -8.88 -17.00
CA ILE A 89 15.12 -8.97 -15.55
C ILE A 89 15.18 -7.55 -14.99
N TYR A 90 14.22 -7.19 -14.15
CA TYR A 90 14.18 -5.91 -13.45
C TYR A 90 14.10 -6.17 -11.95
N ILE A 91 15.09 -5.67 -11.21
CA ILE A 91 15.24 -5.85 -9.76
C ILE A 91 15.04 -4.48 -9.10
N ALA A 92 13.97 -4.31 -8.33
CA ALA A 92 13.62 -3.05 -7.68
C ALA A 92 13.70 -3.16 -6.16
N PHE A 93 14.23 -2.12 -5.53
CA PHE A 93 14.10 -1.84 -4.10
C PHE A 93 13.48 -0.45 -3.93
N ASP A 94 12.76 -0.19 -2.83
CA ASP A 94 12.19 1.16 -2.64
C ASP A 94 13.30 2.22 -2.58
N GLY A 95 13.10 3.31 -3.31
CA GLY A 95 13.81 4.56 -3.13
C GLY A 95 12.97 5.55 -2.32
N VAL A 96 13.33 6.84 -2.39
CA VAL A 96 12.54 7.90 -1.74
C VAL A 96 11.14 7.91 -2.33
N ALA A 97 10.12 7.81 -1.48
CA ALA A 97 8.73 7.74 -1.89
C ALA A 97 8.09 9.14 -1.94
N PRO A 98 6.94 9.30 -2.62
CA PRO A 98 6.15 10.52 -2.56
C PRO A 98 5.69 10.83 -1.12
N PHE A 99 5.46 12.10 -0.81
CA PHE A 99 5.10 12.53 0.54
C PHE A 99 3.84 11.83 1.08
N ALA A 100 2.85 11.60 0.21
CA ALA A 100 1.66 10.80 0.54
C ALA A 100 2.01 9.40 1.11
N LYS A 101 3.02 8.71 0.56
CA LYS A 101 3.47 7.40 1.08
C LYS A 101 4.29 7.53 2.36
N MET A 102 5.10 8.58 2.47
CA MET A 102 5.94 8.81 3.64
C MET A 102 5.13 8.88 4.95
N GLU A 103 3.91 9.43 4.93
CA GLU A 103 3.00 9.42 6.09
C GLU A 103 2.65 8.00 6.56
N GLN A 104 2.35 7.12 5.60
CA GLN A 104 2.02 5.73 5.86
C GLN A 104 3.25 5.00 6.42
N GLN A 105 4.43 5.19 5.82
CA GLN A 105 5.68 4.62 6.31
C GLN A 105 6.00 5.10 7.72
N ARG A 106 5.90 6.41 7.97
CA ARG A 106 6.10 7.02 9.28
C ARG A 106 5.20 6.37 10.32
N THR A 107 3.89 6.33 10.07
CA THR A 107 2.91 5.74 10.98
C THR A 107 3.26 4.29 11.32
N ARG A 108 3.72 3.50 10.33
CA ARG A 108 4.17 2.12 10.56
C ARG A 108 5.41 2.04 11.46
N ARG A 109 6.46 2.83 11.20
CA ARG A 109 7.71 2.82 11.98
C ARG A 109 7.47 3.20 13.43
N TYR A 110 6.70 4.26 13.63
CA TYR A 110 6.33 4.77 14.94
C TYR A 110 5.50 3.75 15.75
N LYS A 111 4.53 3.06 15.13
CA LYS A 111 3.81 1.96 15.77
C LYS A 111 4.72 0.79 16.15
N SER A 112 5.59 0.36 15.23
CA SER A 112 6.55 -0.71 15.51
C SER A 112 7.46 -0.36 16.69
N GLN A 113 7.92 0.90 16.76
CA GLN A 113 8.68 1.39 17.90
C GLN A 113 7.85 1.31 19.19
N HIS A 114 6.64 1.89 19.20
CA HIS A 114 5.75 1.87 20.36
C HIS A 114 5.50 0.44 20.86
N LEU A 115 5.13 -0.48 19.98
CA LEU A 115 4.90 -1.88 20.32
C LEU A 115 6.14 -2.55 20.91
N SER A 116 7.34 -2.26 20.38
CA SER A 116 8.59 -2.85 20.90
C SER A 116 8.99 -2.33 22.29
N THR A 117 8.41 -1.21 22.74
CA THR A 117 8.63 -0.68 24.11
C THR A 117 7.75 -1.32 25.17
N LEU A 118 6.72 -2.08 24.78
CA LEU A 118 5.75 -2.63 25.72
C LEU A 118 6.37 -3.73 26.61
N PRO A 119 6.08 -3.74 27.92
CA PRO A 119 6.83 -4.53 28.91
C PRO A 119 6.66 -6.04 28.77
N PHE A 120 5.59 -6.51 28.14
CA PHE A 120 5.32 -7.93 27.92
C PHE A 120 5.92 -8.46 26.61
N ILE A 121 6.53 -7.61 25.78
CA ILE A 121 7.27 -8.03 24.59
C ILE A 121 8.69 -8.42 25.01
N THR A 122 8.92 -9.73 25.13
CA THR A 122 10.19 -10.29 25.65
C THR A 122 11.25 -10.51 24.57
N ASN A 123 10.84 -10.80 23.34
CA ASN A 123 11.75 -11.02 22.21
C ASN A 123 11.94 -9.73 21.42
N LYS A 124 12.85 -8.87 21.89
CA LYS A 124 13.26 -7.70 21.13
C LYS A 124 14.26 -8.13 20.05
N SER A 125 13.93 -7.77 18.82
CA SER A 125 14.81 -8.00 17.68
C SER A 125 16.13 -7.23 17.86
N ARG A 126 17.28 -7.87 17.58
CA ARG A 126 18.59 -7.22 17.74
C ARG A 126 18.90 -6.26 16.59
N TRP A 127 18.27 -6.45 15.43
CA TRP A 127 18.48 -5.63 14.25
C TRP A 127 17.26 -4.75 13.98
N ASN A 128 17.52 -3.49 13.67
CA ASN A 128 16.46 -2.51 13.49
C ASN A 128 15.91 -2.59 12.06
N THR A 129 14.68 -3.07 11.88
CA THR A 129 14.04 -3.14 10.55
C THR A 129 13.80 -1.76 9.91
N ALA A 130 13.93 -0.66 10.67
CA ALA A 130 13.95 0.68 10.11
C ALA A 130 15.19 0.95 9.24
N SER A 131 16.24 0.13 9.36
CA SER A 131 17.36 0.07 8.43
C SER A 131 16.91 -0.21 6.99
N ILE A 132 15.73 -0.82 6.79
CA ILE A 132 15.09 -1.00 5.48
C ILE A 132 14.35 0.29 5.08
N THR A 133 15.12 1.36 4.89
CA THR A 133 14.65 2.67 4.43
C THR A 133 15.75 3.32 3.58
N PRO A 134 15.43 3.94 2.43
CA PRO A 134 16.42 4.63 1.60
C PRO A 134 17.28 5.62 2.39
N GLY A 135 18.59 5.62 2.12
CA GLY A 135 19.56 6.53 2.75
C GLY A 135 20.29 5.95 3.96
N THR A 136 19.85 4.80 4.50
CA THR A 136 20.59 4.11 5.56
C THR A 136 21.85 3.44 5.00
N ASN A 137 22.85 3.23 5.86
CA ASN A 137 24.07 2.52 5.48
C ASN A 137 23.79 1.10 4.96
N PHE A 138 22.85 0.41 5.58
CA PHE A 138 22.40 -0.92 5.16
C PHE A 138 21.86 -0.89 3.72
N MET A 139 20.91 -0.01 3.40
CA MET A 139 20.31 0.04 2.05
C MET A 139 21.30 0.49 0.98
N ASN A 140 22.24 1.38 1.33
CA ASN A 140 23.33 1.78 0.43
C ASN A 140 24.27 0.60 0.12
N THR A 141 24.61 -0.18 1.14
CA THR A 141 25.45 -1.38 1.00
C THR A 141 24.73 -2.46 0.21
N LEU A 142 23.48 -2.75 0.54
CA LEU A 142 22.62 -3.70 -0.19
C LEU A 142 22.53 -3.31 -1.67
N SER A 143 22.21 -2.05 -1.98
CA SER A 143 22.12 -1.58 -3.37
C SER A 143 23.42 -1.78 -4.14
N SER A 144 24.56 -1.48 -3.51
CA SER A 144 25.88 -1.66 -4.11
C SER A 144 26.21 -3.15 -4.37
N GLN A 145 25.87 -4.03 -3.44
CA GLN A 145 26.09 -5.48 -3.58
C GLN A 145 25.18 -6.11 -4.63
N ILE A 146 23.91 -5.68 -4.71
CA ILE A 146 22.99 -6.13 -5.77
C ILE A 146 23.49 -5.66 -7.15
N ALA A 147 23.87 -4.39 -7.27
CA ALA A 147 24.44 -3.87 -8.52
C ALA A 147 25.67 -4.69 -8.94
N HIS A 148 26.62 -4.89 -8.02
CA HIS A 148 27.79 -5.73 -8.27
C HIS A 148 27.43 -7.17 -8.69
N GLU A 149 26.37 -7.74 -8.13
CA GLU A 149 26.00 -9.12 -8.40
C GLU A 149 25.25 -9.33 -9.72
N PHE A 150 24.43 -8.37 -10.15
CA PHE A 150 23.50 -8.58 -11.26
C PHE A 150 23.72 -7.63 -12.44
N GLU A 151 24.20 -6.41 -12.20
CA GLU A 151 24.35 -5.40 -13.25
C GLU A 151 25.40 -5.85 -14.28
N HIS A 152 25.10 -5.62 -15.57
CA HIS A 152 25.90 -6.07 -16.71
C HIS A 152 26.12 -7.59 -16.85
N LYS A 153 25.60 -8.44 -15.95
CA LYS A 153 25.72 -9.92 -16.03
C LYS A 153 24.62 -10.61 -16.85
N TYR A 154 23.96 -9.89 -17.76
CA TYR A 154 22.81 -10.39 -18.54
C TYR A 154 23.10 -11.69 -19.30
N ALA A 155 24.31 -11.85 -19.85
CA ALA A 155 24.72 -13.06 -20.55
C ALA A 155 24.75 -14.30 -19.64
N ALA A 156 25.17 -14.14 -18.37
CA ALA A 156 25.21 -15.25 -17.40
C ALA A 156 23.81 -15.77 -17.03
N TYR A 157 22.79 -14.92 -17.18
CA TYR A 157 21.39 -15.27 -16.92
C TYR A 157 20.59 -15.54 -18.20
N GLY A 158 21.24 -15.56 -19.38
CA GLY A 158 20.58 -15.87 -20.66
C GLY A 158 19.54 -14.84 -21.10
N VAL A 159 19.65 -13.60 -20.65
CA VAL A 159 18.72 -12.49 -20.97
C VAL A 159 19.41 -11.40 -21.77
N LYS A 160 18.63 -10.52 -22.39
CA LYS A 160 19.15 -9.38 -23.16
C LYS A 160 19.53 -8.19 -22.27
N GLN A 161 18.85 -8.04 -21.14
CA GLN A 161 19.10 -6.96 -20.21
C GLN A 161 18.74 -7.34 -18.76
N ILE A 162 19.51 -6.79 -17.83
CA ILE A 162 19.22 -6.80 -16.41
C ILE A 162 19.28 -5.34 -15.95
N ILE A 163 18.22 -4.88 -15.30
CA ILE A 163 18.12 -3.53 -14.73
C ILE A 163 18.06 -3.68 -13.21
N VAL A 164 18.97 -3.02 -12.52
CA VAL A 164 18.97 -2.90 -11.05
C VAL A 164 18.55 -1.49 -10.69
N SER A 165 17.43 -1.37 -9.98
CA SER A 165 16.90 -0.11 -9.46
C SER A 165 16.97 -0.13 -7.93
N GLY A 166 18.15 0.21 -7.41
CA GLY A 166 18.42 0.28 -5.97
C GLY A 166 17.69 1.43 -5.25
N SER A 167 17.95 1.59 -3.96
CA SER A 167 17.32 2.62 -3.12
C SER A 167 17.79 4.05 -3.42
N ASN A 168 18.85 4.19 -4.22
CA ASN A 168 19.35 5.46 -4.74
C ASN A 168 18.49 6.03 -5.87
N VAL A 169 17.61 5.23 -6.48
CA VAL A 169 16.66 5.68 -7.52
C VAL A 169 15.31 5.98 -6.85
N PRO A 170 14.82 7.23 -6.86
CA PRO A 170 13.56 7.61 -6.23
C PRO A 170 12.35 6.84 -6.76
N GLY A 171 11.35 6.63 -5.90
CA GLY A 171 10.11 5.92 -6.18
C GLY A 171 10.02 4.56 -5.49
N GLU A 172 8.79 4.14 -5.20
CA GLU A 172 8.46 2.80 -4.70
C GLU A 172 8.83 1.74 -5.76
N GLY A 173 9.30 0.58 -5.31
CA GLY A 173 9.79 -0.52 -6.15
C GLY A 173 8.76 -0.90 -7.22
N GLU A 174 7.52 -1.15 -6.80
CA GLU A 174 6.40 -1.43 -7.70
C GLU A 174 6.20 -0.35 -8.78
N HIS A 175 6.20 0.93 -8.42
CA HIS A 175 5.98 1.99 -9.41
C HIS A 175 7.14 2.13 -10.39
N LYS A 176 8.39 1.94 -9.95
CA LYS A 176 9.58 1.93 -10.83
C LYS A 176 9.52 0.80 -11.86
N MET A 177 9.08 -0.39 -11.44
CA MET A 177 8.89 -1.53 -12.35
C MET A 177 7.83 -1.23 -13.42
N TYR A 178 6.68 -0.70 -13.00
CA TYR A 178 5.60 -0.39 -13.94
C TYR A 178 5.93 0.78 -14.86
N GLU A 179 6.69 1.77 -14.39
CA GLU A 179 7.22 2.84 -15.26
C GLU A 179 8.09 2.26 -16.39
N HIS A 180 9.03 1.37 -16.07
CA HIS A 180 9.81 0.69 -17.08
C HIS A 180 8.93 -0.17 -18.00
N LEU A 181 7.91 -0.86 -17.47
CA LEU A 181 7.00 -1.67 -18.28
C LEU A 181 6.22 -0.83 -19.30
N ARG A 182 5.74 0.37 -18.91
CA ARG A 182 5.08 1.32 -19.83
C ARG A 182 6.03 1.77 -20.94
N ALA A 183 7.25 2.18 -20.56
CA ALA A 183 8.25 2.68 -21.51
C ALA A 183 8.74 1.59 -22.50
N ASN A 184 8.70 0.32 -22.09
CA ASN A 184 9.17 -0.82 -22.88
C ASN A 184 8.02 -1.80 -23.19
N SER A 185 6.86 -1.24 -23.57
CA SER A 185 5.65 -2.02 -23.80
C SER A 185 5.77 -2.98 -24.99
N ASN A 186 5.19 -4.17 -24.83
CA ASN A 186 4.98 -5.12 -25.91
C ASN A 186 3.81 -6.01 -25.52
N ILE A 187 2.72 -5.93 -26.29
CA ILE A 187 1.46 -6.57 -25.96
C ILE A 187 1.55 -8.09 -25.89
N HIS A 188 2.53 -8.69 -26.58
CA HIS A 188 2.72 -10.14 -26.68
C HIS A 188 3.65 -10.72 -25.61
N ASP A 189 4.29 -9.87 -24.79
CA ASP A 189 5.15 -10.35 -23.71
C ASP A 189 4.34 -11.06 -22.63
N ASN A 190 4.90 -12.17 -22.14
CA ASN A 190 4.46 -12.79 -20.90
C ASN A 190 5.35 -12.28 -19.77
N VAL A 191 4.74 -11.51 -18.87
CA VAL A 191 5.43 -10.80 -17.80
C VAL A 191 5.14 -11.49 -16.47
N ALA A 192 6.18 -11.90 -15.76
CA ALA A 192 6.09 -12.32 -14.36
C ALA A 192 6.47 -11.15 -13.44
N ILE A 193 5.63 -10.87 -12.44
CA ILE A 193 5.84 -9.82 -11.45
C ILE A 193 5.88 -10.46 -10.06
N TYR A 194 6.96 -10.29 -9.33
CA TYR A 194 7.08 -10.69 -7.92
C TYR A 194 6.78 -9.52 -7.00
N GLY A 195 6.05 -9.78 -5.92
CA GLY A 195 5.89 -8.88 -4.79
C GLY A 195 4.61 -9.15 -3.99
N LEU A 196 4.59 -8.71 -2.73
CA LEU A 196 3.53 -9.03 -1.76
C LEU A 196 2.39 -8.01 -1.69
N ASP A 197 2.55 -6.82 -2.28
CA ASP A 197 1.58 -5.74 -2.15
C ASP A 197 0.34 -5.94 -3.03
N SER A 198 -0.85 -5.70 -2.48
CA SER A 198 -2.10 -5.84 -3.24
C SER A 198 -2.19 -4.89 -4.43
N ASP A 199 -1.47 -3.77 -4.34
CA ASP A 199 -1.47 -2.69 -5.30
C ASP A 199 -0.90 -3.18 -6.64
N LEU A 200 0.01 -4.15 -6.62
CA LEU A 200 0.47 -4.87 -7.81
C LEU A 200 -0.66 -5.43 -8.68
N ILE A 201 -1.77 -5.89 -8.08
CA ILE A 201 -2.93 -6.40 -8.83
C ILE A 201 -3.61 -5.26 -9.58
N MET A 202 -3.82 -4.13 -8.90
CA MET A 202 -4.48 -2.95 -9.45
C MET A 202 -3.59 -2.28 -10.51
N LEU A 203 -2.30 -2.13 -10.23
CA LEU A 203 -1.29 -1.66 -11.18
C LEU A 203 -1.26 -2.55 -12.41
N SER A 204 -1.17 -3.88 -12.25
CA SER A 204 -1.19 -4.82 -13.37
C SER A 204 -2.42 -4.66 -14.27
N ILE A 205 -3.60 -4.44 -13.69
CA ILE A 205 -4.84 -4.25 -14.46
C ILE A 205 -4.70 -3.05 -15.40
N PHE A 206 -4.30 -1.88 -14.88
CA PHE A 206 -4.08 -0.69 -15.72
C PHE A 206 -3.02 -0.92 -16.80
N HIS A 207 -2.01 -1.75 -16.50
CA HIS A 207 -0.90 -2.00 -17.41
C HIS A 207 -1.17 -3.07 -18.47
N THR A 208 -2.34 -3.73 -18.44
CA THR A 208 -2.72 -4.70 -19.48
C THR A 208 -2.89 -4.09 -20.87
N ILE A 209 -3.00 -2.75 -20.97
CA ILE A 209 -2.97 -2.03 -22.25
C ILE A 209 -1.58 -2.04 -22.91
N TYR A 210 -0.52 -2.17 -22.11
CA TYR A 210 0.87 -2.19 -22.57
C TYR A 210 1.40 -3.63 -22.75
N CYS A 211 1.04 -4.52 -21.83
CA CYS A 211 1.43 -5.94 -21.85
C CYS A 211 0.21 -6.78 -21.46
N TYR A 212 -0.34 -7.57 -22.38
CA TYR A 212 -1.62 -8.25 -22.13
C TYR A 212 -1.51 -9.41 -21.13
N ASN A 213 -0.37 -10.13 -21.13
CA ASN A 213 -0.17 -11.32 -20.33
C ASN A 213 0.69 -11.02 -19.09
N ILE A 214 0.06 -10.55 -18.01
CA ILE A 214 0.72 -10.28 -16.73
C ILE A 214 0.34 -11.35 -15.70
N TYR A 215 1.36 -11.85 -14.98
CA TYR A 215 1.24 -12.85 -13.93
C TYR A 215 1.94 -12.36 -12.68
N ILE A 216 1.21 -12.21 -11.59
CA ILE A 216 1.79 -11.85 -10.29
C ILE A 216 2.07 -13.13 -9.53
N PHE A 217 3.25 -13.28 -8.93
CA PHE A 217 3.56 -14.47 -8.15
C PHE A 217 4.14 -14.16 -6.78
N ARG A 218 3.83 -15.05 -5.82
CA ARG A 218 4.25 -14.98 -4.41
C ARG A 218 4.42 -16.39 -3.84
N GLU A 219 5.02 -16.49 -2.68
CA GLU A 219 5.15 -17.71 -1.90
C GLU A 219 3.77 -18.26 -1.50
N ALA A 220 3.57 -19.58 -1.57
CA ALA A 220 2.26 -20.20 -1.35
C ALA A 220 1.66 -19.91 0.04
N ILE A 221 2.49 -19.75 1.07
CA ILE A 221 2.04 -19.48 2.45
C ILE A 221 1.26 -18.16 2.56
N VAL A 222 1.52 -17.21 1.67
CA VAL A 222 0.86 -15.90 1.64
C VAL A 222 -0.58 -16.02 1.12
N PHE A 223 -0.92 -17.10 0.40
CA PHE A 223 -2.26 -17.35 -0.14
C PHE A 223 -3.21 -18.05 0.85
N GLY A 224 -2.78 -18.32 2.08
CA GLY A 224 -3.62 -18.92 3.15
C GLY A 224 -3.58 -20.45 3.21
N ASP A 225 -4.46 -21.05 4.04
CA ASP A 225 -4.52 -22.51 4.26
C ASP A 225 -4.81 -23.24 2.95
N THR A 226 -3.76 -23.84 2.39
CA THR A 226 -3.72 -24.42 1.05
C THR A 226 -4.55 -25.69 0.89
N LYS A 227 -5.33 -26.07 1.90
CA LYS A 227 -6.24 -27.24 1.90
C LYS A 227 -7.28 -27.23 0.77
N THR A 228 -7.61 -26.07 0.21
CA THR A 228 -8.52 -25.95 -0.95
C THR A 228 -7.81 -26.19 -2.29
N HIS A 229 -6.48 -26.05 -2.34
CA HIS A 229 -5.69 -26.40 -3.50
C HIS A 229 -5.22 -27.85 -3.35
N LYS A 230 -5.89 -28.76 -4.07
CA LYS A 230 -5.40 -30.13 -4.25
C LYS A 230 -4.09 -30.06 -5.05
N TYR A 231 -2.96 -29.93 -4.35
CA TYR A 231 -1.66 -30.16 -4.98
C TYR A 231 -1.57 -31.62 -5.36
N SER A 232 -1.25 -31.90 -6.63
CA SER A 232 -0.98 -33.26 -7.07
C SER A 232 0.30 -33.83 -6.43
N ASN A 233 1.22 -32.96 -5.99
CA ASN A 233 2.45 -33.32 -5.29
C ASN A 233 2.65 -32.45 -4.02
N PRO A 234 2.86 -33.04 -2.82
CA PRO A 234 3.15 -32.30 -1.60
C PRO A 234 4.35 -31.35 -1.69
N ALA A 235 5.32 -31.63 -2.55
CA ALA A 235 6.49 -30.75 -2.78
C ALA A 235 6.10 -29.40 -3.41
N ASP A 236 4.99 -29.32 -4.13
CA ASP A 236 4.51 -28.09 -4.77
C ASP A 236 3.95 -27.08 -3.76
N SER A 237 3.64 -27.51 -2.53
CA SER A 237 3.14 -26.63 -1.46
C SER A 237 4.13 -25.54 -1.05
N LYS A 238 5.42 -25.72 -1.35
CA LYS A 238 6.49 -24.75 -1.09
C LYS A 238 6.85 -23.89 -2.30
N LEU A 239 6.26 -24.16 -3.47
CA LEU A 239 6.55 -23.41 -4.69
C LEU A 239 5.68 -22.15 -4.78
N PRO A 240 6.12 -21.12 -5.54
CA PRO A 240 5.31 -19.94 -5.76
C PRO A 240 3.98 -20.24 -6.48
N LEU A 241 2.95 -19.48 -6.13
CA LEU A 241 1.67 -19.42 -6.81
C LEU A 241 1.60 -18.18 -7.70
N PHE A 242 0.97 -18.32 -8.85
CA PHE A 242 0.79 -17.30 -9.88
C PHE A 242 -0.68 -16.92 -9.99
N LEU A 243 -0.98 -15.64 -9.80
CA LEU A 243 -2.23 -14.98 -10.14
C LEU A 243 -2.17 -14.50 -11.59
N ASN A 244 -3.03 -15.04 -12.45
CA ASN A 244 -3.16 -14.57 -13.83
C ASN A 244 -4.12 -13.37 -13.89
N VAL A 245 -3.57 -12.19 -14.21
CA VAL A 245 -4.31 -10.92 -14.18
C VAL A 245 -5.44 -10.90 -15.22
N HIS A 246 -5.22 -11.47 -16.40
CA HIS A 246 -6.25 -11.55 -17.44
C HIS A 246 -7.44 -12.43 -17.05
N LYS A 247 -7.19 -13.58 -16.42
CA LYS A 247 -8.26 -14.42 -15.85
C LYS A 247 -9.02 -13.67 -14.75
N PHE A 248 -8.30 -12.91 -13.93
CA PHE A 248 -8.92 -12.07 -12.91
C PHE A 248 -9.81 -10.99 -13.51
N MET A 249 -9.36 -10.27 -14.54
CA MET A 249 -10.17 -9.27 -15.26
C MET A 249 -11.46 -9.87 -15.83
N LYS A 250 -11.38 -11.08 -16.40
CA LYS A 250 -12.58 -11.81 -16.87
C LYS A 250 -13.52 -12.19 -15.73
N SER A 251 -12.97 -12.61 -14.60
CA SER A 251 -13.77 -12.97 -13.42
C SER A 251 -14.48 -11.76 -12.82
N ILE A 252 -13.76 -10.66 -12.61
CA ILE A 252 -14.34 -9.41 -12.09
C ILE A 252 -15.38 -8.86 -13.07
N SER A 253 -15.10 -8.85 -14.37
CA SER A 253 -16.05 -8.31 -15.35
C SER A 253 -17.40 -9.05 -15.31
N LYS A 254 -17.38 -10.37 -15.05
CA LYS A 254 -18.61 -11.14 -14.81
C LYS A 254 -19.31 -10.74 -13.52
N GLU A 255 -18.56 -10.52 -12.44
CA GLU A 255 -19.11 -10.07 -11.15
C GLU A 255 -19.70 -8.66 -11.23
N MET A 256 -19.04 -7.74 -11.96
CA MET A 256 -19.57 -6.41 -12.24
C MET A 256 -20.87 -6.45 -13.05
N ALA A 257 -21.15 -7.56 -13.75
CA ALA A 257 -22.39 -7.83 -14.49
C ALA A 257 -22.87 -6.65 -15.37
N CYS A 258 -21.93 -6.02 -16.09
CA CYS A 258 -22.23 -4.92 -17.00
C CYS A 258 -22.63 -5.49 -18.38
N ASP A 259 -23.92 -5.51 -18.67
CA ASP A 259 -24.50 -6.01 -19.93
C ASP A 259 -24.15 -7.48 -20.27
N ASN A 260 -24.71 -7.99 -21.37
CA ASN A 260 -24.50 -9.37 -21.82
C ASN A 260 -23.14 -9.63 -22.51
N PHE A 261 -22.28 -8.61 -22.64
CA PHE A 261 -21.02 -8.69 -23.39
C PHE A 261 -19.81 -8.32 -22.53
N TYR A 262 -18.73 -9.08 -22.64
CA TYR A 262 -17.48 -8.80 -21.96
C TYR A 262 -16.83 -7.53 -22.50
N ASP A 263 -16.75 -6.49 -21.66
CA ASP A 263 -16.00 -5.27 -21.93
C ASP A 263 -14.76 -5.19 -21.02
N LYS A 264 -13.59 -5.44 -21.62
CA LYS A 264 -12.30 -5.47 -20.92
C LYS A 264 -11.93 -4.14 -20.25
N TYR A 265 -12.56 -3.03 -20.59
CA TYR A 265 -12.24 -1.71 -20.02
C TYR A 265 -12.99 -1.42 -18.71
N ARG A 266 -14.05 -2.19 -18.41
CA ARG A 266 -14.84 -2.06 -17.17
C ARG A 266 -14.02 -2.32 -15.90
N VAL A 267 -12.96 -3.11 -16.01
CA VAL A 267 -12.09 -3.40 -14.87
C VAL A 267 -11.27 -2.19 -14.42
N PHE A 268 -11.10 -1.16 -15.26
CA PHE A 268 -10.51 0.11 -14.82
C PHE A 268 -11.46 0.84 -13.86
N ASP A 269 -12.77 0.79 -14.13
CA ASP A 269 -13.78 1.31 -13.22
C ASP A 269 -13.75 0.55 -11.89
N TYR A 270 -13.58 -0.78 -11.92
CA TYR A 270 -13.42 -1.59 -10.71
C TYR A 270 -12.23 -1.15 -9.86
N VAL A 271 -11.05 -0.97 -10.48
CA VAL A 271 -9.86 -0.50 -9.75
C VAL A 271 -10.12 0.89 -9.14
N PHE A 272 -10.74 1.80 -9.90
CA PHE A 272 -11.09 3.12 -9.39
C PHE A 272 -12.12 3.06 -8.24
N LEU A 273 -13.10 2.16 -8.31
CA LEU A 273 -14.03 1.90 -7.20
C LEU A 273 -13.28 1.48 -5.93
N CYS A 274 -12.28 0.62 -6.06
CA CYS A 274 -11.48 0.18 -4.91
C CYS A 274 -10.76 1.32 -4.19
N PHE A 275 -10.50 2.48 -4.83
CA PHE A 275 -9.91 3.63 -4.14
C PHE A 275 -10.81 4.18 -3.02
N PHE A 276 -12.14 4.03 -3.12
CA PHE A 276 -13.08 4.39 -2.05
C PHE A 276 -13.03 3.45 -0.83
N LEU A 277 -12.44 2.25 -0.98
CA LEU A 277 -12.23 1.31 0.12
C LEU A 277 -10.96 1.64 0.94
N GLY A 278 -10.39 2.82 0.69
CA GLY A 278 -9.08 3.25 1.16
C GLY A 278 -7.95 2.70 0.29
N ASN A 279 -6.74 3.19 0.51
CA ASN A 279 -5.46 2.70 -0.03
C ASN A 279 -4.35 3.14 0.93
N ASP A 280 -3.10 3.20 0.50
CA ASP A 280 -2.00 3.71 1.35
C ASP A 280 -2.00 5.25 1.47
N PHE A 281 -2.71 5.94 0.57
CA PHE A 281 -2.70 7.40 0.42
C PHE A 281 -4.00 8.07 0.87
N LEU A 282 -5.12 7.32 0.80
CA LEU A 282 -6.46 7.78 1.15
C LEU A 282 -7.12 6.86 2.18
N PRO A 283 -7.86 7.43 3.14
CA PRO A 283 -8.63 6.64 4.09
C PRO A 283 -9.88 6.04 3.45
N HIS A 284 -10.39 4.96 4.08
CA HIS A 284 -11.64 4.31 3.68
C HIS A 284 -12.85 5.03 4.26
N PHE A 285 -13.96 5.03 3.53
CA PHE A 285 -15.24 5.49 4.08
C PHE A 285 -15.76 4.50 5.12
N PRO A 286 -16.19 4.95 6.31
CA PRO A 286 -16.81 4.07 7.30
C PRO A 286 -18.02 3.30 6.76
N ALA A 287 -18.79 3.92 5.87
CA ALA A 287 -19.93 3.31 5.18
C ALA A 287 -19.54 2.29 4.08
N ALA A 288 -18.26 2.18 3.70
CA ALA A 288 -17.77 1.30 2.65
C ALA A 288 -16.49 0.56 3.08
N ASN A 289 -16.60 -0.27 4.12
CA ASN A 289 -15.48 -1.05 4.65
C ASN A 289 -15.29 -2.37 3.89
N ILE A 290 -14.06 -2.63 3.41
CA ILE A 290 -13.71 -3.84 2.66
C ILE A 290 -13.94 -5.14 3.46
N ARG A 291 -13.83 -5.09 4.79
CA ARG A 291 -13.99 -6.29 5.64
C ARG A 291 -15.44 -6.66 5.88
N THR A 292 -16.36 -5.75 5.60
CA THR A 292 -17.80 -5.96 5.77
C THR A 292 -18.46 -6.07 4.40
N HIS A 293 -19.22 -5.06 3.97
CA HIS A 293 -19.98 -5.10 2.73
C HIS A 293 -19.46 -4.13 1.66
N GLY A 294 -18.30 -3.50 1.86
CA GLY A 294 -17.79 -2.41 1.02
C GLY A 294 -17.69 -2.75 -0.48
N ILE A 295 -17.08 -3.88 -0.85
CA ILE A 295 -16.97 -4.29 -2.27
C ILE A 295 -18.36 -4.50 -2.87
N GLN A 296 -19.24 -5.21 -2.16
CA GLN A 296 -20.59 -5.49 -2.62
C GLN A 296 -21.39 -4.19 -2.81
N VAL A 297 -21.33 -3.28 -1.84
CA VAL A 297 -21.99 -1.95 -1.89
C VAL A 297 -21.53 -1.16 -3.11
N LEU A 298 -20.22 -1.09 -3.36
CA LEU A 298 -19.68 -0.36 -4.50
C LEU A 298 -20.11 -1.00 -5.83
N LEU A 299 -20.06 -2.33 -5.94
CA LEU A 299 -20.48 -3.04 -7.15
C LEU A 299 -21.99 -2.94 -7.41
N ASP A 300 -22.83 -3.06 -6.39
CA ASP A 300 -24.29 -2.88 -6.49
C ASP A 300 -24.64 -1.47 -6.92
N THR A 301 -24.02 -0.46 -6.30
CA THR A 301 -24.22 0.94 -6.65
C THR A 301 -23.80 1.19 -8.10
N TYR A 302 -22.61 0.71 -8.48
CA TYR A 302 -22.09 0.83 -9.83
C TYR A 302 -23.01 0.18 -10.86
N ARG A 303 -23.50 -1.04 -10.61
CA ARG A 303 -24.49 -1.73 -11.45
C ARG A 303 -25.76 -0.91 -11.64
N LYS A 304 -26.25 -0.30 -10.56
CA LYS A 304 -27.48 0.49 -10.55
C LYS A 304 -27.36 1.76 -11.40
N VAL A 305 -26.22 2.46 -11.35
CA VAL A 305 -26.14 3.84 -11.89
C VAL A 305 -25.11 4.09 -12.99
N VAL A 306 -24.05 3.28 -13.10
CA VAL A 306 -22.94 3.50 -14.06
C VAL A 306 -22.79 2.38 -15.09
N ALA A 307 -23.20 1.14 -14.78
CA ALA A 307 -23.02 -0.02 -15.66
C ALA A 307 -23.88 0.00 -16.95
N LYS A 308 -24.31 1.17 -17.42
CA LYS A 308 -25.07 1.38 -18.66
C LYS A 308 -24.12 1.40 -19.86
N PRO A 309 -24.60 1.01 -21.07
CA PRO A 309 -23.81 1.10 -22.30
C PRO A 309 -23.21 2.51 -22.50
N GLY A 310 -21.89 2.57 -22.76
CA GLY A 310 -21.18 3.81 -23.05
C GLY A 310 -20.87 4.72 -21.84
N GLN A 311 -21.30 4.37 -20.63
CA GLN A 311 -20.94 5.09 -19.41
C GLN A 311 -19.80 4.38 -18.68
N TYR A 312 -18.73 5.09 -18.32
CA TYR A 312 -17.57 4.54 -17.61
C TYR A 312 -17.10 5.50 -16.52
N LEU A 313 -16.41 5.03 -15.49
CA LEU A 313 -15.73 5.92 -14.53
C LEU A 313 -14.38 6.38 -15.08
N ILE A 314 -13.69 5.51 -15.82
CA ILE A 314 -12.41 5.77 -16.45
C ILE A 314 -12.57 5.68 -17.96
N THR A 315 -11.87 6.55 -18.70
CA THR A 315 -11.87 6.48 -20.16
C THR A 315 -11.32 5.13 -20.66
N ARG A 316 -11.79 4.66 -21.82
CA ARG A 316 -11.38 3.33 -22.36
C ARG A 316 -9.88 3.23 -22.65
N ASN A 317 -9.18 4.35 -22.85
CA ASN A 317 -7.72 4.37 -22.99
C ASN A 317 -6.99 4.33 -21.63
N GLY A 318 -7.71 4.38 -20.49
CA GLY A 318 -7.13 4.33 -19.15
C GLY A 318 -6.50 5.63 -18.67
N GLU A 319 -6.73 6.76 -19.35
CA GLU A 319 -5.95 7.99 -19.13
C GLU A 319 -6.61 9.06 -18.28
N GLN A 320 -7.95 9.05 -18.15
CA GLN A 320 -8.72 10.13 -17.51
C GLN A 320 -9.90 9.60 -16.70
N ILE A 321 -10.22 10.32 -15.62
CA ILE A 321 -11.42 10.10 -14.81
C ILE A 321 -12.60 10.86 -15.45
N ILE A 322 -13.75 10.18 -15.57
CA ILE A 322 -14.99 10.75 -16.05
C ILE A 322 -15.81 11.24 -14.84
N TRP A 323 -15.46 12.42 -14.32
CA TRP A 323 -16.05 12.99 -13.10
C TRP A 323 -17.57 13.08 -13.10
N LYS A 324 -18.19 13.34 -14.26
CA LYS A 324 -19.65 13.31 -14.42
C LYS A 324 -20.26 11.98 -13.93
N ASN A 325 -19.63 10.85 -14.24
CA ASN A 325 -20.12 9.53 -13.85
C ASN A 325 -19.72 9.19 -12.41
N VAL A 326 -18.58 9.68 -11.93
CA VAL A 326 -18.21 9.62 -10.51
C VAL A 326 -19.25 10.37 -9.65
N ASN A 327 -19.70 11.55 -10.09
CA ASN A 327 -20.75 12.32 -9.42
C ASN A 327 -22.05 11.49 -9.28
N ILE A 328 -22.47 10.81 -10.36
CA ILE A 328 -23.66 9.94 -10.34
C ILE A 328 -23.49 8.80 -9.34
N LEU A 329 -22.32 8.16 -9.31
CA LEU A 329 -21.99 7.09 -8.37
C LEU A 329 -22.03 7.59 -6.91
N VAL A 330 -21.29 8.66 -6.60
CA VAL A 330 -21.19 9.23 -5.25
C VAL A 330 -22.54 9.72 -4.77
N LYS A 331 -23.38 10.29 -5.66
CA LYS A 331 -24.74 10.70 -5.33
C LYS A 331 -25.60 9.53 -4.86
N GLU A 332 -25.41 8.34 -5.43
CA GLU A 332 -26.15 7.15 -5.02
C GLU A 332 -25.59 6.55 -3.72
N LEU A 333 -24.27 6.58 -3.52
CA LEU A 333 -23.64 6.19 -2.24
C LEU A 333 -24.13 7.09 -1.09
N ALA A 334 -24.16 8.41 -1.31
CA ALA A 334 -24.62 9.40 -0.33
C ALA A 334 -26.05 9.13 0.18
N LYS A 335 -26.96 8.63 -0.66
CA LYS A 335 -28.33 8.30 -0.25
C LYS A 335 -28.40 7.16 0.76
N ASN A 336 -27.47 6.22 0.67
CA ASN A 336 -27.47 5.00 1.50
C ASN A 336 -26.44 5.08 2.65
N GLU A 337 -25.62 6.14 2.69
CA GLU A 337 -24.50 6.30 3.62
C GLU A 337 -24.91 6.09 5.08
N HIS A 338 -25.97 6.76 5.54
CA HIS A 338 -26.44 6.65 6.93
C HIS A 338 -26.87 5.22 7.28
N THR A 339 -27.58 4.54 6.38
CA THR A 339 -28.00 3.14 6.59
C THR A 339 -26.81 2.20 6.65
N LEU A 340 -25.83 2.37 5.76
CA LEU A 340 -24.61 1.56 5.73
C LEU A 340 -23.76 1.80 6.97
N LEU A 341 -23.67 3.04 7.44
CA LEU A 341 -22.97 3.38 8.67
C LEU A 341 -23.62 2.71 9.89
N LEU A 342 -24.95 2.72 10.00
CA LEU A 342 -25.66 2.03 11.07
C LEU A 342 -25.38 0.52 11.08
N GLN A 343 -25.31 -0.12 9.91
CA GLN A 343 -24.95 -1.55 9.80
C GLN A 343 -23.52 -1.81 10.29
N GLU A 344 -22.56 -0.93 9.96
CA GLU A 344 -21.19 -1.02 10.46
C GLU A 344 -21.16 -0.88 11.99
N TYR A 345 -21.93 0.06 12.56
CA TYR A 345 -22.06 0.21 14.01
C TYR A 345 -22.62 -1.04 14.69
N ASP A 346 -23.67 -1.65 14.13
CA ASP A 346 -24.26 -2.87 14.70
C ASP A 346 -23.26 -4.05 14.70
N LEU A 347 -22.36 -4.14 13.71
CA LEU A 347 -21.28 -5.12 13.70
C LEU A 347 -20.21 -4.80 14.75
N ARG A 348 -19.80 -3.53 14.83
CA ARG A 348 -18.77 -3.11 15.79
C ARG A 348 -19.26 -3.21 17.23
N ASP A 349 -20.55 -2.99 17.50
CA ASP A 349 -21.16 -3.20 18.82
C ASP A 349 -21.15 -4.66 19.25
N LYS A 350 -21.20 -5.60 18.29
CA LYS A 350 -21.01 -7.04 18.56
C LYS A 350 -19.55 -7.37 18.86
N TRP A 351 -18.60 -6.68 18.23
CA TRP A 351 -17.17 -6.87 18.48
C TRP A 351 -16.71 -6.29 19.82
N ASP A 352 -17.26 -5.15 20.22
CA ASP A 352 -17.02 -4.48 21.51
C ASP A 352 -17.34 -5.40 22.70
N LYS A 353 -18.37 -6.26 22.56
CA LYS A 353 -18.80 -7.21 23.61
C LYS A 353 -17.91 -8.45 23.76
N ARG A 354 -16.88 -8.62 22.91
CA ARG A 354 -15.99 -9.80 22.99
C ARG A 354 -15.09 -9.69 24.21
N GLN A 355 -14.93 -10.79 24.93
CA GLN A 355 -13.95 -10.88 26.01
C GLN A 355 -12.59 -11.24 25.42
N TRP A 356 -11.55 -10.57 25.93
CA TRP A 356 -10.17 -10.76 25.53
C TRP A 356 -9.38 -11.16 26.78
N PRO A 357 -8.81 -12.37 26.83
CA PRO A 357 -7.97 -12.77 27.95
C PRO A 357 -6.66 -11.95 27.97
N GLU A 358 -6.01 -11.87 29.13
CA GLU A 358 -4.79 -11.07 29.34
C GLU A 358 -3.70 -11.86 30.08
N THR A 359 -3.81 -13.19 30.12
CA THR A 359 -2.98 -14.03 30.99
C THR A 359 -1.61 -14.30 30.39
N THR A 360 -1.54 -14.47 29.06
CA THR A 360 -0.28 -14.72 28.35
C THR A 360 0.20 -13.48 27.59
N PRO A 361 1.51 -13.37 27.29
CA PRO A 361 2.04 -12.29 26.44
C PRO A 361 1.36 -12.22 25.07
N LYS A 362 1.04 -13.38 24.48
CA LYS A 362 0.35 -13.47 23.19
C LYS A 362 -1.08 -12.91 23.28
N GLU A 363 -1.79 -13.23 24.36
CA GLU A 363 -3.14 -12.70 24.59
C GLU A 363 -3.14 -11.18 24.79
N LYS A 364 -2.13 -10.64 25.49
CA LYS A 364 -1.94 -9.18 25.62
C LYS A 364 -1.64 -8.51 24.28
N GLU A 365 -0.83 -9.14 23.43
CA GLU A 365 -0.57 -8.66 22.07
C GLU A 365 -1.85 -8.68 21.23
N GLU A 366 -2.65 -9.75 21.31
CA GLU A 366 -3.95 -9.85 20.65
C GLU A 366 -4.93 -8.78 21.16
N LEU A 367 -4.99 -8.53 22.47
CA LEU A 367 -5.80 -7.46 23.06
C LEU A 367 -5.44 -6.11 22.45
N ILE A 368 -4.15 -5.75 22.46
CA ILE A 368 -3.67 -4.48 21.91
C ILE A 368 -3.98 -4.38 20.43
N ASN A 369 -3.76 -5.45 19.68
CA ASN A 369 -4.09 -5.47 18.27
C ASN A 369 -5.59 -5.27 18.03
N ASN A 370 -6.46 -5.66 18.96
CA ASN A 370 -7.91 -5.47 18.89
C ASN A 370 -8.42 -4.22 19.64
N SER A 371 -7.54 -3.40 20.24
CA SER A 371 -7.91 -2.15 20.92
C SER A 371 -8.91 -1.27 20.15
N PRO A 372 -8.81 -1.09 18.82
CA PRO A 372 -9.75 -0.24 18.09
C PRO A 372 -11.20 -0.68 18.10
N VAL A 373 -11.49 -1.96 18.30
CA VAL A 373 -12.88 -2.46 18.40
C VAL A 373 -13.38 -2.53 19.84
N ILE A 374 -12.50 -2.36 20.82
CA ILE A 374 -12.80 -2.37 22.26
C ILE A 374 -12.98 -0.93 22.75
N PHE A 375 -12.01 -0.07 22.48
CA PHE A 375 -11.97 1.32 22.95
C PHE A 375 -12.51 2.28 21.89
N ARG A 376 -13.83 2.32 21.76
CA ARG A 376 -14.56 3.04 20.69
C ARG A 376 -15.15 4.38 21.13
N ALA A 377 -14.42 5.16 21.95
CA ALA A 377 -14.96 6.39 22.56
C ALA A 377 -15.44 7.42 21.51
N GLU A 378 -14.62 7.68 20.49
CA GLU A 378 -14.95 8.61 19.40
C GLU A 378 -16.20 8.15 18.64
N GLU A 379 -16.26 6.87 18.26
CA GLU A 379 -17.43 6.31 17.56
C GLU A 379 -18.71 6.39 18.41
N LYS A 380 -18.61 6.12 19.71
CA LYS A 380 -19.73 6.22 20.66
C LYS A 380 -20.20 7.67 20.82
N TYR A 381 -19.29 8.64 20.75
CA TYR A 381 -19.64 10.06 20.74
C TYR A 381 -20.34 10.47 19.43
N ILE A 382 -19.87 9.99 18.27
CA ILE A 382 -20.49 10.29 16.97
C ILE A 382 -21.96 9.88 16.97
N ALA A 383 -22.28 8.70 17.48
CA ALA A 383 -23.65 8.22 17.71
C ALA A 383 -24.59 8.46 16.50
N PRO A 384 -24.44 7.71 15.39
CA PRO A 384 -25.22 7.92 14.16
C PRO A 384 -26.73 7.69 14.30
N LYS A 385 -27.20 7.14 15.43
CA LYS A 385 -28.62 6.97 15.73
C LYS A 385 -29.30 8.27 16.20
N ASP A 386 -28.50 9.22 16.68
CA ASP A 386 -29.00 10.48 17.23
C ASP A 386 -28.87 11.62 16.22
N ALA A 387 -29.75 12.62 16.31
CA ALA A 387 -29.69 13.80 15.46
C ALA A 387 -28.33 14.52 15.54
N HIS A 388 -27.91 15.18 14.47
CA HIS A 388 -26.64 15.93 14.37
C HIS A 388 -25.36 15.08 14.51
N TRP A 389 -25.43 13.79 14.17
CA TRP A 389 -24.26 12.91 14.21
C TRP A 389 -23.19 13.30 13.18
N GLU A 390 -23.58 13.93 12.07
CA GLU A 390 -22.68 14.42 11.04
C GLU A 390 -21.74 15.50 11.60
N THR A 391 -22.27 16.42 12.40
CA THR A 391 -21.47 17.43 13.10
C THR A 391 -20.52 16.77 14.10
N ARG A 392 -20.99 15.77 14.85
CA ARG A 392 -20.14 15.01 15.79
C ARG A 392 -19.06 14.20 15.07
N TYR A 393 -19.34 13.68 13.87
CA TYR A 393 -18.36 13.00 13.02
C TYR A 393 -17.18 13.91 12.71
N TYR A 394 -17.44 15.12 12.21
CA TYR A 394 -16.37 16.08 11.94
C TYR A 394 -15.65 16.53 13.21
N ASN A 395 -16.39 16.85 14.28
CA ASN A 395 -15.76 17.31 15.54
C ASN A 395 -14.89 16.26 16.22
N ALA A 396 -15.28 14.98 16.15
CA ALA A 396 -14.52 13.89 16.78
C ALA A 396 -13.29 13.51 15.99
N LEU A 397 -13.41 13.42 14.66
CA LEU A 397 -12.39 12.79 13.80
C LEU A 397 -11.46 13.80 13.16
N PHE A 398 -11.91 15.03 12.99
CA PHE A 398 -11.15 16.08 12.35
C PHE A 398 -10.88 17.15 13.41
N HIS A 399 -9.61 17.29 13.79
CA HIS A 399 -9.15 18.35 14.68
C HIS A 399 -9.23 19.72 13.97
N LYS A 400 -10.47 20.17 13.71
CA LYS A 400 -10.78 21.37 12.95
C LYS A 400 -10.19 22.59 13.68
N PRO A 401 -9.48 23.49 12.98
CA PRO A 401 -8.99 24.72 13.60
C PRO A 401 -10.15 25.59 14.09
N GLU A 402 -10.06 26.12 15.31
CA GLU A 402 -11.16 26.82 16.02
C GLU A 402 -11.84 27.93 15.20
N ASN A 403 -11.06 28.65 14.38
CA ASN A 403 -11.54 29.79 13.58
C ASN A 403 -12.03 29.44 12.17
N THR A 404 -12.19 28.14 11.85
CA THR A 404 -12.64 27.72 10.50
C THR A 404 -14.13 27.43 10.50
N ASP A 405 -14.87 28.08 9.60
CA ASP A 405 -16.28 27.79 9.32
C ASP A 405 -16.48 26.31 8.90
N ASP A 406 -17.54 25.67 9.39
CA ASP A 406 -17.80 24.25 9.15
C ASP A 406 -17.98 23.93 7.66
N THR A 407 -18.67 24.79 6.92
CA THR A 407 -18.91 24.62 5.48
C THR A 407 -17.60 24.74 4.71
N LEU A 408 -16.77 25.73 5.06
CA LEU A 408 -15.43 25.89 4.46
C LEU A 408 -14.52 24.70 4.79
N PHE A 409 -14.55 24.23 6.03
CA PHE A 409 -13.74 23.09 6.45
C PHE A 409 -14.13 21.81 5.69
N VAL A 410 -15.43 21.50 5.61
CA VAL A 410 -15.95 20.35 4.87
C VAL A 410 -15.60 20.46 3.38
N LYS A 411 -15.62 21.66 2.79
CA LYS A 411 -15.14 21.90 1.43
C LYS A 411 -13.66 21.56 1.27
N MET A 412 -12.81 21.99 2.20
CA MET A 412 -11.37 21.69 2.17
C MET A 412 -11.10 20.19 2.23
N VAL A 413 -11.72 19.48 3.18
CA VAL A 413 -11.60 18.02 3.33
C VAL A 413 -12.06 17.31 2.05
N SER A 414 -13.21 17.71 1.51
CA SER A 414 -13.78 17.11 0.31
C SER A 414 -12.92 17.35 -0.93
N THR A 415 -12.42 18.57 -1.11
CA THR A 415 -11.55 18.92 -2.24
C THR A 415 -10.24 18.15 -2.17
N ASN A 416 -9.60 18.06 -0.98
CA ASN A 416 -8.37 17.31 -0.80
C ASN A 416 -8.57 15.79 -0.98
N TYR A 417 -9.76 15.25 -0.69
CA TYR A 417 -10.07 13.86 -1.00
C TYR A 417 -10.21 13.62 -2.52
N LEU A 418 -10.85 14.54 -3.26
CA LEU A 418 -10.99 14.45 -4.73
C LEU A 418 -9.64 14.61 -5.44
N GLU A 419 -8.81 15.54 -4.98
CA GLU A 419 -7.40 15.65 -5.36
C GLU A 419 -6.68 14.31 -5.20
N GLY A 420 -6.88 13.64 -4.06
CA GLY A 420 -6.25 12.35 -3.81
C GLY A 420 -6.75 11.23 -4.71
N LEU A 421 -8.05 11.19 -5.05
CA LEU A 421 -8.56 10.20 -5.99
C LEU A 421 -7.88 10.35 -7.36
N GLU A 422 -7.68 11.59 -7.80
CA GLU A 422 -6.95 11.87 -9.04
C GLU A 422 -5.46 11.57 -8.90
N TRP A 423 -4.83 11.94 -7.78
CA TRP A 423 -3.42 11.71 -7.52
C TRP A 423 -3.10 10.21 -7.58
N VAL A 424 -3.88 9.37 -6.89
CA VAL A 424 -3.71 7.91 -6.87
C VAL A 424 -3.93 7.33 -8.26
N PHE A 425 -4.98 7.77 -8.97
CA PHE A 425 -5.23 7.35 -10.34
C PHE A 425 -4.06 7.66 -11.29
N LYS A 426 -3.53 8.89 -11.24
CA LYS A 426 -2.35 9.30 -12.03
C LYS A 426 -1.11 8.52 -11.60
N TYR A 427 -0.92 8.29 -10.30
CA TYR A 427 0.22 7.54 -9.78
C TYR A 427 0.26 6.10 -10.34
N TYR A 428 -0.91 5.47 -10.43
CA TYR A 428 -1.07 4.09 -10.91
C TYR A 428 -0.99 3.97 -12.44
N THR A 429 -1.32 5.02 -13.18
CA THR A 429 -1.43 4.97 -14.65
C THR A 429 -0.26 5.63 -15.39
N LYS A 430 0.28 6.73 -14.86
CA LYS A 430 1.28 7.58 -15.53
C LYS A 430 2.58 7.69 -14.74
N GLY A 431 2.52 7.65 -13.41
CA GLY A 431 3.64 7.92 -12.51
C GLY A 431 3.30 9.04 -11.53
N CYS A 432 4.23 9.39 -10.63
CA CYS A 432 3.96 10.37 -9.57
C CYS A 432 3.66 11.75 -10.16
N PRO A 433 2.43 12.29 -10.02
CA PRO A 433 2.08 13.59 -10.59
C PRO A 433 2.58 14.77 -9.73
N ASP A 434 2.75 14.54 -8.42
CA ASP A 434 3.26 15.52 -7.47
C ASP A 434 3.89 14.78 -6.28
N TRP A 435 5.20 14.95 -6.09
CA TRP A 435 5.98 14.30 -5.02
C TRP A 435 5.72 14.90 -3.63
N LYS A 436 5.16 16.12 -3.57
CA LYS A 436 4.92 16.87 -2.33
C LYS A 436 3.45 16.90 -1.92
N TRP A 437 2.56 16.33 -2.72
CA TRP A 437 1.16 16.20 -2.34
C TRP A 437 0.96 15.11 -1.28
N LYS A 438 0.02 15.35 -0.35
CA LYS A 438 -0.54 14.34 0.54
C LYS A 438 -2.00 14.65 0.88
N TYR A 439 -2.71 13.63 1.34
CA TYR A 439 -3.98 13.85 2.04
C TYR A 439 -3.72 14.32 3.47
N ASN A 440 -4.36 15.41 3.88
CA ASN A 440 -4.03 16.12 5.13
C ASN A 440 -4.76 15.60 6.37
N TYR A 441 -5.63 14.61 6.22
CA TYR A 441 -6.50 14.13 7.29
C TYR A 441 -6.40 12.61 7.45
N HIS A 442 -6.92 12.07 8.56
CA HIS A 442 -6.95 10.63 8.81
C HIS A 442 -8.23 9.95 8.34
N TYR A 443 -9.28 10.73 8.12
CA TYR A 443 -10.62 10.25 7.79
C TYR A 443 -11.13 10.90 6.51
N PRO A 444 -12.03 10.24 5.76
CA PRO A 444 -12.65 10.85 4.59
C PRO A 444 -13.81 11.76 5.00
N PRO A 445 -14.22 12.70 4.13
CA PRO A 445 -15.51 13.37 4.29
C PRO A 445 -16.65 12.34 4.23
N LEU A 446 -17.86 12.73 4.65
CA LEU A 446 -19.06 11.94 4.35
C LEU A 446 -19.36 12.00 2.84
N PHE A 447 -19.92 10.94 2.25
CA PHE A 447 -20.39 10.92 0.87
C PHE A 447 -21.44 12.02 0.62
N ALA A 448 -22.34 12.26 1.58
CA ALA A 448 -23.33 13.33 1.55
C ALA A 448 -22.71 14.74 1.45
N ASP A 449 -21.46 14.90 1.91
CA ASP A 449 -20.70 16.14 1.80
C ASP A 449 -19.79 16.16 0.57
N LEU A 450 -19.14 15.03 0.26
CA LEU A 450 -18.27 14.88 -0.91
C LEU A 450 -19.02 15.21 -2.20
N ILE A 451 -20.26 14.74 -2.36
CA ILE A 451 -21.06 14.94 -3.57
C ILE A 451 -21.24 16.42 -3.95
N LYS A 452 -21.20 17.33 -2.97
CA LYS A 452 -21.34 18.78 -3.19
C LYS A 452 -20.19 19.35 -4.02
N TYR A 453 -19.06 18.65 -4.06
CA TYR A 453 -17.82 19.10 -4.69
C TYR A 453 -17.35 18.20 -5.83
N VAL A 454 -18.00 17.05 -6.08
CA VAL A 454 -17.67 16.20 -7.24
C VAL A 454 -18.08 16.92 -8.54
N PRO A 455 -17.16 17.15 -9.49
CA PRO A 455 -17.47 17.92 -10.70
C PRO A 455 -18.49 17.25 -11.62
N HIS A 456 -19.27 18.06 -12.33
CA HIS A 456 -20.20 17.59 -13.37
C HIS A 456 -19.60 17.56 -14.78
N PHE A 457 -18.42 18.15 -14.96
CA PHE A 457 -17.72 18.29 -16.23
C PHE A 457 -16.27 17.82 -16.08
N ALA A 458 -15.50 17.82 -17.19
CA ALA A 458 -14.09 17.46 -17.16
C ALA A 458 -13.34 18.41 -16.21
N SER A 459 -12.57 17.86 -15.29
CA SER A 459 -11.88 18.63 -14.26
C SER A 459 -10.56 17.95 -13.93
N GLU A 460 -9.59 18.77 -13.59
CA GLU A 460 -8.25 18.37 -13.17
C GLU A 460 -7.96 19.12 -11.87
N PHE A 461 -7.74 18.38 -10.79
CA PHE A 461 -7.40 18.85 -9.45
C PHE A 461 -5.87 18.87 -9.25
N ILE A 462 -5.18 17.84 -9.75
CA ILE A 462 -3.73 17.72 -9.65
C ILE A 462 -3.09 18.17 -10.96
N VAL A 463 -2.56 19.37 -10.98
CA VAL A 463 -1.71 19.83 -12.10
C VAL A 463 -0.32 19.25 -11.89
N PRO A 464 0.24 18.48 -12.87
CA PRO A 464 1.62 18.02 -12.80
C PRO A 464 2.55 19.21 -12.56
N ASN A 465 3.36 19.13 -11.52
CA ASN A 465 4.26 20.20 -11.14
C ASN A 465 5.73 19.76 -11.32
N THR A 466 6.66 20.70 -11.18
CA THR A 466 8.10 20.42 -11.20
C THR A 466 8.61 19.95 -9.84
N SER A 467 7.74 19.42 -8.96
CA SER A 467 8.19 18.91 -7.68
C SER A 467 9.14 17.74 -7.90
N ILE A 468 10.22 17.73 -7.15
CA ILE A 468 11.19 16.65 -7.14
C ILE A 468 11.02 15.86 -5.84
N PRO A 469 11.42 14.58 -5.83
CA PRO A 469 11.53 13.79 -4.61
C PRO A 469 12.39 14.50 -3.57
N PHE A 470 12.08 14.30 -2.28
CA PHE A 470 12.98 14.69 -1.21
C PHE A 470 14.30 13.90 -1.26
N SER A 471 15.31 14.36 -0.54
CA SER A 471 16.51 13.55 -0.33
C SER A 471 16.19 12.35 0.59
N PRO A 472 16.98 11.28 0.52
CA PRO A 472 16.87 10.16 1.46
C PRO A 472 16.97 10.58 2.93
N TYR A 473 17.81 11.58 3.24
CA TYR A 473 17.96 12.06 4.61
C TYR A 473 16.76 12.88 5.11
N VAL A 474 16.11 13.66 4.25
CA VAL A 474 14.85 14.34 4.61
C VAL A 474 13.75 13.30 4.82
N GLN A 475 13.67 12.27 3.97
CA GLN A 475 12.74 11.16 4.19
C GLN A 475 13.00 10.46 5.52
N LEU A 476 14.24 10.04 5.79
CA LEU A 476 14.61 9.38 7.05
C LEU A 476 14.27 10.23 8.27
N SER A 477 14.55 11.53 8.21
CA SER A 477 14.20 12.46 9.28
C SER A 477 12.68 12.44 9.55
N TYR A 478 11.87 12.31 8.49
CA TYR A 478 10.39 12.34 8.57
C TYR A 478 9.81 11.03 9.08
N VAL A 479 10.28 9.91 8.54
CA VAL A 479 9.64 8.60 8.77
C VAL A 479 10.13 7.93 10.05
N LEU A 480 11.32 8.26 10.55
CA LEU A 480 11.91 7.60 11.71
C LEU A 480 11.45 8.25 13.03
N PRO A 481 11.13 7.45 14.05
CA PRO A 481 10.97 7.96 15.41
C PRO A 481 12.32 8.43 15.99
N PRO A 482 12.32 9.35 16.97
CA PRO A 482 13.55 9.91 17.55
C PRO A 482 14.59 8.88 18.02
N GLU A 483 14.17 7.75 18.60
CA GLU A 483 15.07 6.68 19.05
C GLU A 483 15.85 6.01 17.91
N GLN A 484 15.34 6.12 16.67
CA GLN A 484 15.92 5.48 15.49
C GLN A 484 16.70 6.47 14.62
N LEU A 485 16.79 7.76 15.01
CA LEU A 485 17.57 8.77 14.28
C LEU A 485 19.08 8.51 14.30
N CYS A 486 19.57 7.53 15.07
CA CYS A 486 20.94 7.03 14.96
C CYS A 486 21.26 6.42 13.58
N LEU A 487 20.25 6.14 12.76
CA LEU A 487 20.41 5.72 11.36
C LEU A 487 20.75 6.89 10.41
N LEU A 488 20.65 8.13 10.88
CA LEU A 488 21.11 9.31 10.15
C LEU A 488 22.59 9.62 10.47
N PRO A 489 23.28 10.35 9.59
CA PRO A 489 24.54 11.00 9.94
C PRO A 489 24.42 11.85 11.21
N GLU A 490 25.45 11.82 12.06
CA GLU A 490 25.42 12.47 13.38
C GLU A 490 25.20 13.98 13.31
N SER A 491 25.72 14.64 12.26
CA SER A 491 25.51 16.07 12.00
C SER A 491 24.05 16.42 11.78
N ILE A 492 23.34 15.63 10.97
CA ILE A 492 21.91 15.81 10.68
C ILE A 492 21.10 15.52 11.94
N ARG A 493 21.40 14.42 12.64
CA ARG A 493 20.74 14.06 13.90
C ARG A 493 20.86 15.18 14.94
N THR A 494 22.06 15.73 15.11
CA THR A 494 22.31 16.85 16.05
C THR A 494 21.51 18.09 15.65
N TYR A 495 21.50 18.43 14.36
CA TYR A 495 20.71 19.54 13.84
C TYR A 495 19.20 19.37 14.10
N LEU A 496 18.67 18.17 13.89
CA LEU A 496 17.24 17.88 14.13
C LEU A 496 16.85 18.10 15.59
N PHE A 497 17.63 17.56 16.54
CA PHE A 497 17.34 17.74 17.96
C PHE A 497 17.49 19.19 18.43
N ALA A 498 18.41 19.96 17.83
CA ALA A 498 18.59 21.37 18.14
C ALA A 498 17.49 22.27 17.55
N THR A 499 17.02 21.96 16.33
CA THR A 499 16.10 22.81 15.56
C THR A 499 14.64 22.49 15.82
N TYR A 500 14.34 21.21 16.08
CA TYR A 500 12.98 20.70 16.26
C TYR A 500 12.84 20.02 17.63
N PRO A 501 12.87 20.79 18.74
CA PRO A 501 12.74 20.24 20.09
C PRO A 501 11.41 19.52 20.35
N GLU A 502 10.40 19.75 19.50
CA GLU A 502 9.11 19.06 19.50
C GLU A 502 9.19 17.60 19.02
N LEU A 503 10.31 17.15 18.46
CA LEU A 503 10.51 15.77 18.03
C LEU A 503 10.41 14.83 19.24
N THR A 504 9.27 14.16 19.35
CA THR A 504 8.97 13.22 20.42
C THR A 504 8.61 11.85 19.88
N SER A 505 8.94 10.83 20.67
CA SER A 505 8.50 9.46 20.48
C SER A 505 7.20 9.14 21.20
N LYS A 506 6.73 10.04 22.07
CA LYS A 506 5.38 9.95 22.60
C LYS A 506 4.43 9.97 21.41
N MET A 507 3.51 9.02 21.38
CA MET A 507 2.54 8.86 20.32
C MET A 507 1.14 8.92 20.90
N GLU A 508 0.28 9.66 20.21
CA GLU A 508 -1.15 9.56 20.37
C GLU A 508 -1.71 8.90 19.12
N PHE A 509 -2.63 7.96 19.35
CA PHE A 509 -3.24 7.18 18.29
C PHE A 509 -4.71 7.50 18.21
N GLN A 510 -5.19 7.69 16.99
CA GLN A 510 -6.60 7.78 16.67
C GLN A 510 -7.00 6.56 15.84
N TRP A 511 -8.07 5.86 16.18
CA TRP A 511 -8.38 4.57 15.56
C TRP A 511 -9.86 4.31 15.33
N ALA A 512 -10.70 5.36 15.38
CA ALA A 512 -12.10 5.23 14.99
C ALA A 512 -12.20 4.48 13.65
N PHE A 513 -13.11 3.52 13.56
CA PHE A 513 -13.35 2.70 12.37
C PHE A 513 -12.19 1.79 11.90
N CYS A 514 -11.06 1.74 12.62
CA CYS A 514 -10.05 0.71 12.42
C CYS A 514 -10.55 -0.65 12.93
N ARG A 515 -10.12 -1.75 12.30
CA ARG A 515 -10.35 -3.10 12.82
C ARG A 515 -9.23 -3.50 13.78
N TYR A 516 -8.00 -3.12 13.47
CA TYR A 516 -6.81 -3.51 14.23
C TYR A 516 -5.91 -2.32 14.54
N PHE A 517 -5.11 -2.40 15.60
CA PHE A 517 -4.21 -1.32 16.04
C PHE A 517 -3.15 -0.97 14.99
N TRP A 518 -2.68 -1.94 14.22
CA TRP A 518 -1.77 -1.67 13.11
C TRP A 518 -2.40 -0.78 12.02
N GLU A 519 -3.70 -0.53 12.03
CA GLU A 519 -4.41 0.41 11.15
C GLU A 519 -4.60 1.81 11.73
N ALA A 520 -4.30 2.03 13.02
CA ALA A 520 -4.51 3.32 13.69
C ALA A 520 -3.74 4.48 13.05
N HIS A 521 -4.14 5.70 13.30
CA HIS A 521 -3.50 6.91 12.80
C HIS A 521 -2.61 7.53 13.87
N ASN A 522 -1.47 8.06 13.47
CA ASN A 522 -0.59 8.81 14.35
C ASN A 522 -1.00 10.29 14.34
N THR A 523 -1.52 10.80 15.45
CA THR A 523 -1.99 12.20 15.54
C THR A 523 -0.87 13.19 15.78
N ASN A 524 0.32 12.73 16.17
CA ASN A 524 1.45 13.62 16.38
C ASN A 524 2.01 14.04 15.03
N ASN A 525 2.11 15.35 14.81
CA ASN A 525 2.70 15.93 13.61
C ASN A 525 4.11 16.44 13.97
N PRO A 526 5.21 15.82 13.50
CA PRO A 526 6.53 16.14 14.00
C PRO A 526 7.05 17.38 13.29
N PHE A 527 6.78 17.54 11.99
CA PHE A 527 7.16 18.71 11.21
C PHE A 527 6.42 18.80 9.87
N SER A 528 6.03 20.01 9.48
CA SER A 528 5.22 20.31 8.29
C SER A 528 6.01 20.19 6.99
N LEU A 529 5.32 20.25 5.85
CA LEU A 529 5.96 20.26 4.52
C LEU A 529 7.00 21.39 4.40
N GLU A 530 6.70 22.57 4.94
CA GLU A 530 7.61 23.73 4.91
C GLU A 530 8.90 23.44 5.70
N LYS A 531 8.81 22.72 6.82
CA LYS A 531 9.97 22.30 7.61
C LYS A 531 10.79 21.25 6.87
N MET A 532 10.16 20.31 6.18
CA MET A 532 10.85 19.35 5.31
C MET A 532 11.63 20.06 4.20
N GLU A 533 11.01 21.06 3.55
CA GLU A 533 11.67 21.86 2.53
C GLU A 533 12.81 22.72 3.09
N SER A 534 12.66 23.22 4.32
CA SER A 534 13.73 23.92 5.02
C SER A 534 14.91 23.01 5.29
N LEU A 535 14.67 21.81 5.81
CA LEU A 535 15.71 20.81 6.03
C LEU A 535 16.41 20.45 4.71
N GLN A 536 15.64 20.23 3.63
CA GLN A 536 16.18 19.94 2.30
C GLN A 536 17.18 21.01 1.82
N ARG A 537 16.93 22.29 2.12
CA ARG A 537 17.84 23.40 1.78
C ARG A 537 19.10 23.43 2.65
N GLU A 538 19.01 23.01 3.91
CA GLU A 538 20.15 23.01 4.84
C GLU A 538 21.07 21.78 4.69
N LEU A 539 20.56 20.66 4.15
CA LEU A 539 21.33 19.42 4.02
C LEU A 539 22.75 19.55 3.43
N PRO A 540 23.00 20.34 2.36
CA PRO A 540 24.36 20.49 1.83
C PRO A 540 25.38 21.03 2.84
N ARG A 541 24.94 21.79 3.86
CA ARG A 541 25.83 22.27 4.94
C ARG A 541 26.04 21.24 6.04
N LEU A 542 25.11 20.29 6.20
CA LEU A 542 25.15 19.28 7.24
C LEU A 542 25.95 18.03 6.84
N ILE A 543 26.16 17.81 5.54
CA ILE A 543 26.81 16.61 4.99
C ILE A 543 28.31 16.84 4.70
N VAL A 544 28.77 18.10 4.73
CA VAL A 544 30.19 18.49 4.68
C VAL A 544 30.83 18.20 6.03
#